data_AF-A0AAX6E379-F1
#
_entry.id   AF-A0AAX6E379-F1
#
_cell.length_a   1.000
_cell.length_b   1.000
_cell.length_c   1.000
_cell.angle_alpha   90.00
_cell.angle_beta   90.00
_cell.angle_gamma   90.00
#
_symmetry.space_group_name_H-M   'P 1'
#
loop_
_entity.id
_entity.type
_entity.pdbx_description
1 polymer ?
#
loop_
_entity_poly.entity_id
_entity_poly.type
_entity_poly.pdbx_seq_one_letter_code
_entity_poly.pdbx_strand_id
1 'polypeptide(L)'
;MVHTGACIASLLGQGGSRKYHLTWTWLRYFKNDKDRRDLITCGSAAGVAAAFRAPVGGVLFALEEAASWWRSALLWRTFFTTAVVAVVLRSLIEYCRSGKCGLFGKGGLIMFDISSTVTTYSTPDLLVVIVLGVIGGLLGSLYNYFVDKVLRTYSIINERGAPFKILLVVIILF
;
A
#
# COMPACT_ATOMS: atom_id res chain seq x y z
N MET A 1 -1.09 2.97 4.51
CA MET A 1 0.31 3.38 4.21
C MET A 1 0.53 3.69 2.72
N VAL A 2 -0.03 2.90 1.79
CA VAL A 2 0.07 3.18 0.35
C VAL A 2 -0.56 4.54 0.00
N HIS A 3 -1.80 4.77 0.41
CA HIS A 3 -2.51 6.05 0.18
C HIS A 3 -1.76 7.24 0.79
N THR A 4 -1.24 7.11 2.00
CA THR A 4 -0.47 8.18 2.66
C THR A 4 0.82 8.50 1.89
N GLY A 5 1.54 7.48 1.39
CA GLY A 5 2.72 7.69 0.54
C GLY A 5 2.38 8.37 -0.78
N ALA A 6 1.27 7.98 -1.42
CA ALA A 6 0.76 8.62 -2.63
C ALA A 6 0.36 10.09 -2.39
N CYS A 7 -0.30 10.40 -1.28
CA CYS A 7 -0.66 11.78 -0.93
C CYS A 7 0.58 12.66 -0.71
N ILE A 8 1.57 12.17 0.05
CA ILE A 8 2.82 12.89 0.30
C ILE A 8 3.55 13.15 -1.03
N ALA A 9 3.65 12.14 -1.90
CA ALA A 9 4.26 12.28 -3.21
C ALA A 9 3.50 13.27 -4.11
N SER A 10 2.16 13.27 -4.09
CA SER A 10 1.36 14.24 -4.84
C SER A 10 1.54 15.66 -4.32
N LEU A 11 1.65 15.86 -3.00
CA LEU A 11 1.90 17.18 -2.40
C LEU A 11 3.28 17.72 -2.79
N LEU A 12 4.30 16.87 -2.75
CA LEU A 12 5.67 17.23 -3.15
C LEU A 12 5.74 17.51 -4.66
N GLY A 13 5.10 16.70 -5.49
CA GLY A 13 5.09 16.88 -6.95
C GLY A 13 4.36 18.14 -7.43
N GLN A 14 3.41 18.67 -6.66
CA GLN A 14 2.72 19.92 -6.97
C GLN A 14 3.45 21.19 -6.50
N GLY A 15 4.57 21.03 -5.78
CA GLY A 15 5.29 22.13 -5.14
C GLY A 15 4.56 22.75 -3.96
N GLY A 16 3.78 21.95 -3.25
CA GLY A 16 3.08 22.32 -2.02
C GLY A 16 1.58 22.49 -2.18
N SER A 17 0.93 23.01 -1.14
CA SER A 17 -0.54 23.10 -1.08
C SER A 17 -1.02 24.47 -1.55
N ARG A 18 -1.78 24.48 -2.64
CA ARG A 18 -2.49 25.68 -3.12
C ARG A 18 -3.48 26.22 -2.09
N LYS A 19 -4.03 25.37 -1.22
CA LYS A 19 -4.99 25.73 -0.17
C LYS A 19 -4.35 26.50 1.00
N TYR A 20 -3.07 26.25 1.28
CA TYR A 20 -2.34 26.89 2.39
C TYR A 20 -1.33 27.94 1.91
N HIS A 21 -1.38 28.35 0.63
CA HIS A 21 -0.43 29.29 0.01
C HIS A 21 1.05 28.93 0.20
N LEU A 22 1.37 27.68 0.54
CA LEU A 22 2.73 27.18 0.68
C LEU A 22 3.17 26.66 -0.70
N THR A 23 3.58 27.57 -1.58
CA THR A 23 4.14 27.20 -2.89
C THR A 23 5.65 27.35 -2.88
N TRP A 24 6.35 26.22 -2.87
CA TRP A 24 7.80 26.21 -2.99
C TRP A 24 8.20 26.33 -4.47
N THR A 25 8.86 27.44 -4.82
CA THR A 25 9.23 27.78 -6.21
C THR A 25 10.13 26.73 -6.87
N TRP A 26 10.96 26.04 -6.09
CA TRP A 26 11.89 25.01 -6.59
C TRP A 26 11.19 23.74 -7.09
N LEU A 27 10.06 23.34 -6.50
CA LEU A 27 9.32 22.15 -6.87
C LEU A 27 8.33 22.37 -8.03
N ARG A 28 8.24 23.60 -8.55
CA ARG A 28 7.32 23.98 -9.63
C ARG A 28 7.66 23.32 -10.97
N TYR A 29 8.85 22.73 -11.10
CA TYR A 29 9.31 22.01 -12.29
C TYR A 29 8.53 20.71 -12.56
N PHE A 30 8.03 20.04 -11.53
CA PHE A 30 7.32 18.75 -11.65
C PHE A 30 5.82 18.87 -12.01
N LYS A 31 5.39 20.01 -12.54
CA LYS A 31 3.97 20.28 -12.85
C LYS A 31 3.44 19.55 -14.09
N ASN A 32 4.20 18.60 -14.62
CA ASN A 32 3.80 17.75 -15.73
C ASN A 32 3.02 16.52 -15.21
N ASP A 33 1.89 16.19 -15.84
CA ASP A 33 1.05 15.07 -15.38
C ASP A 33 1.79 13.73 -15.42
N LYS A 34 2.76 13.56 -16.33
CA LYS A 34 3.59 12.35 -16.41
C LYS A 34 4.48 12.21 -15.17
N ASP A 35 5.24 13.25 -14.85
CA ASP A 35 6.15 13.23 -13.70
C ASP A 35 5.39 13.15 -12.37
N ARG A 36 4.21 13.75 -12.30
CA ARG A 36 3.31 13.61 -11.15
C ARG A 36 2.85 12.17 -10.96
N ARG A 37 2.46 11.47 -12.03
CA ARG A 37 2.10 10.04 -11.96
C ARG A 37 3.29 9.19 -11.53
N ASP A 38 4.47 9.44 -12.06
CA ASP A 38 5.70 8.73 -11.69
C ASP A 38 6.04 8.93 -10.20
N LEU A 39 5.89 10.15 -9.68
CA LEU A 39 6.09 10.46 -8.26
C LEU A 39 5.05 9.76 -7.37
N ILE A 40 3.76 9.81 -7.73
CA ILE A 40 2.70 9.12 -6.99
C ILE A 40 2.95 7.61 -6.97
N THR A 41 3.39 7.04 -8.09
CA THR A 41 3.77 5.63 -8.21
C THR A 41 4.92 5.29 -7.25
N CYS A 42 5.98 6.09 -7.22
CA CYS A 42 7.08 5.94 -6.25
C CYS A 42 6.59 6.05 -4.79
N GLY A 43 5.69 7.00 -4.50
CA GLY A 43 5.11 7.18 -3.17
C GLY A 43 4.26 5.99 -2.73
N SER A 44 3.49 5.39 -3.66
CA SER A 44 2.72 4.19 -3.39
C SER A 44 3.62 2.98 -3.12
N ALA A 45 4.68 2.80 -3.93
CA ALA A 45 5.71 1.77 -3.75
C ALA A 45 6.39 1.89 -2.38
N ALA A 46 6.78 3.12 -2.01
CA ALA A 46 7.36 3.43 -0.70
C ALA A 46 6.43 3.06 0.46
N GLY A 47 5.12 3.30 0.31
CA GLY A 47 4.12 2.92 1.31
C GLY A 47 3.98 1.40 1.48
N VAL A 48 4.05 0.63 0.39
CA VAL A 48 4.06 -0.85 0.43
C VAL A 48 5.35 -1.36 1.05
N ALA A 49 6.51 -0.85 0.61
CA ALA A 49 7.81 -1.22 1.16
C ALA A 49 7.91 -0.93 2.67
N ALA A 50 7.34 0.19 3.12
CA ALA A 50 7.25 0.52 4.54
C ALA A 50 6.34 -0.44 5.32
N ALA A 51 5.19 -0.83 4.76
CA ALA A 51 4.24 -1.70 5.43
C ALA A 51 4.72 -3.16 5.56
N PHE A 52 5.25 -3.71 4.47
CA PHE A 52 5.61 -5.13 4.35
C PHE A 52 7.11 -5.42 4.51
N ARG A 53 7.94 -4.38 4.65
CA ARG A 53 9.43 -4.48 4.67
C ARG A 53 10.02 -5.16 3.43
N ALA A 54 9.29 -5.14 2.32
CA ALA A 54 9.66 -5.76 1.05
C ALA A 54 9.87 -4.67 -0.02
N PRO A 55 11.10 -4.15 -0.21
CA PRO A 55 11.35 -3.07 -1.16
C PRO A 55 11.04 -3.51 -2.60
N VAL A 56 11.49 -4.70 -3.01
CA VAL A 56 11.24 -5.25 -4.35
C VAL A 56 9.75 -5.54 -4.55
N GLY A 57 9.06 -6.07 -3.54
CA GLY A 57 7.61 -6.29 -3.59
C GLY A 57 6.83 -4.99 -3.77
N GLY A 58 7.26 -3.91 -3.12
CA GLY A 58 6.67 -2.58 -3.29
C GLY A 58 6.88 -2.00 -4.70
N VAL A 59 8.04 -2.25 -5.32
CA VAL A 59 8.30 -1.86 -6.71
C VAL A 59 7.41 -2.63 -7.67
N LEU A 60 7.35 -3.96 -7.55
CA LEU A 60 6.52 -4.79 -8.41
C LEU A 60 5.04 -4.44 -8.30
N PHE A 61 4.55 -4.27 -7.07
CA PHE A 61 3.17 -3.81 -6.84
C PHE A 61 2.87 -2.48 -7.54
N ALA A 62 3.78 -1.50 -7.43
CA ALA A 62 3.58 -0.20 -8.06
C ALA A 62 3.66 -0.28 -9.60
N LEU A 63 4.42 -1.22 -10.15
CA LEU A 63 4.47 -1.45 -11.60
C LEU A 63 3.25 -2.21 -12.13
N GLU A 64 2.72 -3.15 -11.35
CA GLU A 64 1.53 -3.93 -11.71
C GLU A 64 0.25 -3.09 -11.64
N GLU A 65 0.09 -2.31 -10.57
CA GLU A 65 -1.17 -1.58 -10.31
C GLU A 65 -1.17 -0.13 -10.78
N ALA A 66 -0.02 0.57 -10.75
CA ALA A 66 0.04 2.01 -11.01
C ALA A 66 0.74 2.38 -12.33
N ALA A 67 1.54 1.49 -12.93
CA ALA A 67 2.21 1.76 -14.20
C ALA A 67 1.52 0.99 -15.35
N SER A 68 0.96 1.71 -16.31
CA SER A 68 0.38 1.07 -17.51
C SER A 68 1.45 0.53 -18.49
N TRP A 69 2.70 1.00 -18.37
CA TRP A 69 3.79 0.63 -19.27
C TRP A 69 5.10 0.46 -18.50
N TRP A 70 5.86 -0.58 -18.85
CA TRP A 70 7.16 -0.83 -18.26
C TRP A 70 8.19 0.19 -18.75
N ARG A 71 8.72 1.01 -17.82
CA ARG A 71 9.76 2.01 -18.11
C ARG A 71 10.95 1.79 -17.19
N SER A 72 12.12 1.50 -17.76
CA SER A 72 13.34 1.24 -16.99
C SER A 72 13.73 2.40 -16.06
N ALA A 73 13.51 3.65 -16.51
CA ALA A 73 13.77 4.84 -15.68
C ALA A 73 12.84 4.91 -14.46
N LEU A 74 11.56 4.55 -14.60
CA LEU A 74 10.61 4.53 -13.48
C LEU A 74 10.94 3.39 -12.51
N LEU A 75 11.32 2.22 -13.03
CA LEU A 75 11.76 1.08 -12.23
C LEU A 75 12.95 1.45 -11.34
N TRP A 76 13.97 2.10 -11.91
CA TRP A 76 15.13 2.52 -11.12
C TRP A 76 14.76 3.56 -10.05
N ARG A 77 13.91 4.54 -10.39
CA ARG A 77 13.43 5.57 -9.44
C ARG A 77 12.65 4.94 -8.29
N THR A 78 11.70 4.04 -8.60
CA THR A 78 10.89 3.33 -7.60
C THR A 78 11.74 2.42 -6.72
N PHE A 79 12.71 1.70 -7.32
CA PHE A 79 13.65 0.87 -6.58
C PHE A 79 14.50 1.68 -5.61
N PHE A 80 15.04 2.81 -6.05
CA PHE A 80 15.80 3.69 -5.17
C PHE A 80 14.93 4.20 -4.01
N THR A 81 13.70 4.64 -4.28
CA THR A 81 12.81 5.13 -3.20
C THR A 81 12.47 4.06 -2.18
N THR A 82 12.20 2.83 -2.61
CA THR A 82 11.85 1.72 -1.70
C THR A 82 13.06 1.21 -0.94
N ALA A 83 14.26 1.22 -1.54
CA ALA A 83 15.51 0.90 -0.87
C ALA A 83 15.83 1.92 0.24
N VAL A 84 15.67 3.22 -0.03
CA VAL A 84 15.83 4.28 0.99
C VAL A 84 14.85 4.06 2.14
N VAL A 85 13.59 3.77 1.85
CA VAL A 85 12.59 3.44 2.89
C VAL A 85 13.03 2.24 3.74
N ALA A 86 13.54 1.18 3.12
CA ALA A 86 14.00 0.00 3.84
C ALA A 86 15.19 0.32 4.78
N VAL A 87 16.16 1.13 4.32
CA VAL A 87 17.30 1.57 5.13
C VAL A 87 16.83 2.45 6.29
N VAL A 88 16.02 3.48 6.01
CA VAL A 88 15.50 4.39 7.04
C VAL A 88 14.70 3.63 8.08
N LEU A 89 13.83 2.72 7.65
CA LEU A 89 13.03 1.91 8.55
C LEU A 89 13.91 1.01 9.43
N ARG A 90 14.91 0.32 8.85
CA ARG A 90 15.87 -0.51 9.62
C ARG A 90 16.65 0.33 10.64
N SER A 91 17.17 1.49 10.22
CA SER A 91 17.90 2.40 11.11
C SER A 91 17.03 2.91 12.25
N LEU A 92 15.77 3.25 11.97
CA LEU A 92 14.82 3.70 13.00
C LEU A 92 14.50 2.56 13.99
N ILE A 93 14.33 1.32 13.51
CA ILE A 93 14.09 0.17 14.39
C ILE A 93 15.29 -0.06 15.31
N GLU A 94 16.51 -0.03 14.78
CA GLU A 94 17.72 -0.24 15.57
C GLU A 94 17.92 0.89 16.59
N TYR A 95 17.69 2.14 16.19
CA TYR A 95 17.69 3.28 17.12
C TYR A 95 16.67 3.10 18.25
N CYS A 96 15.47 2.64 17.89
CA CYS A 96 14.37 2.38 18.80
C CYS A 96 14.51 1.08 19.61
N ARG A 97 15.53 0.27 19.35
CA ARG A 97 15.85 -0.96 20.09
C ARG A 97 16.24 -0.69 21.55
N SER A 98 16.67 0.52 21.86
CA SER A 98 17.01 0.98 23.22
C SER A 98 15.79 1.09 24.18
N GLY A 99 14.63 0.53 23.82
CA GLY A 99 13.44 0.41 24.68
C GLY A 99 12.57 1.66 24.80
N LYS A 100 12.98 2.79 24.21
CA LYS A 100 12.27 4.09 24.35
C LYS A 100 11.11 4.30 23.38
N CYS A 101 11.00 3.54 22.28
CA CYS A 101 10.00 3.76 21.22
C CYS A 101 8.79 2.79 21.23
N GLY A 102 8.51 2.09 22.33
CA GLY A 102 7.33 1.22 22.43
C GLY A 102 7.25 0.12 21.35
N LEU A 103 6.07 -0.06 20.75
CA LEU A 103 5.79 -1.14 19.78
C LEU A 103 6.64 -1.10 18.49
N PHE A 104 7.22 0.05 18.13
CA PHE A 104 8.08 0.17 16.95
C PHE A 104 9.36 -0.68 17.08
N GLY A 105 9.94 -0.75 18.28
CA GLY A 105 11.13 -1.56 18.56
C GLY A 105 10.86 -3.07 18.59
N LYS A 106 9.60 -3.49 18.81
CA LYS A 106 9.18 -4.90 18.81
C LYS A 106 8.70 -5.41 17.44
N GLY A 107 8.77 -4.58 16.40
CA GLY A 107 8.28 -4.95 15.07
C GLY A 107 6.79 -4.68 14.87
N GLY A 108 6.32 -3.48 15.19
CA GLY A 108 4.92 -3.02 14.94
C GLY A 108 4.46 -2.99 13.47
N LEU A 109 5.21 -3.61 12.57
CA LEU A 109 4.88 -3.86 11.17
C LEU A 109 5.04 -5.35 10.94
N ILE A 110 4.16 -5.95 10.14
CA ILE A 110 4.18 -7.36 9.77
C ILE A 110 5.61 -7.84 9.47
N MET A 111 6.15 -8.63 10.40
CA MET A 111 7.49 -9.21 10.32
C MET A 111 7.31 -10.72 10.24
N PHE A 112 7.48 -11.26 9.04
CA PHE A 112 7.53 -12.69 8.85
C PHE A 112 8.95 -13.16 9.17
N ASP A 113 9.16 -13.61 10.40
CA ASP A 113 10.41 -14.26 10.77
C ASP A 113 10.36 -15.73 10.32
N ILE A 114 11.04 -16.03 9.22
CA ILE A 114 11.20 -17.40 8.74
C ILE A 114 12.35 -17.98 9.56
N SER A 115 12.07 -18.37 10.80
CA SER A 115 13.03 -19.03 11.67
C SER A 115 13.41 -20.40 11.09
N SER A 116 14.55 -20.40 10.38
CA SER A 116 15.65 -21.39 10.43
C SER A 116 15.39 -22.90 10.32
N THR A 117 14.19 -23.37 9.96
CA THR A 117 14.02 -24.75 9.47
C THR A 117 14.00 -24.72 7.95
N VAL A 118 15.07 -25.20 7.31
CA VAL A 118 15.15 -25.35 5.86
C VAL A 118 14.13 -26.41 5.46
N THR A 119 12.91 -25.98 5.12
CA THR A 119 11.86 -26.89 4.67
C THR A 119 12.20 -27.33 3.25
N THR A 120 12.55 -28.61 3.09
CA THR A 120 12.75 -29.21 1.77
C THR A 120 11.38 -29.49 1.16
N TYR A 121 10.94 -28.63 0.24
CA TYR A 121 9.71 -28.85 -0.50
C TYR A 121 9.89 -29.97 -1.51
N SER A 122 8.99 -30.94 -1.49
CA SER A 122 8.96 -32.03 -2.47
C SER A 122 7.92 -31.73 -3.57
N THR A 123 8.06 -32.35 -4.74
CA THR A 123 7.11 -32.23 -5.86
C THR A 123 5.62 -32.42 -5.48
N PRO A 124 5.21 -33.35 -4.58
CA PRO A 124 3.81 -33.44 -4.15
C PRO A 124 3.30 -32.20 -3.39
N ASP A 125 4.17 -31.45 -2.69
CA ASP A 125 3.77 -30.25 -1.96
C ASP A 125 3.33 -29.14 -2.92
N LEU A 126 3.93 -29.09 -4.12
CA LEU A 126 3.54 -28.16 -5.17
C LEU A 126 2.08 -28.37 -5.61
N LEU A 127 1.63 -29.62 -5.69
CA LEU A 127 0.25 -29.94 -6.05
C LEU A 127 -0.72 -29.41 -4.98
N VAL A 128 -0.38 -29.59 -3.71
CA VAL A 128 -1.17 -29.06 -2.59
C VAL A 128 -1.23 -27.52 -2.63
N VAL A 129 -0.10 -26.85 -2.92
CA VAL A 129 -0.06 -25.38 -3.05
C VAL A 129 -0.93 -24.89 -4.21
N ILE A 130 -0.94 -25.59 -5.35
CA ILE A 130 -1.82 -25.25 -6.49
C ILE A 130 -3.29 -25.38 -6.10
N VAL A 131 -3.67 -26.48 -5.44
CA VAL A 131 -5.07 -26.70 -4.97
C VAL A 131 -5.49 -25.61 -3.98
N LEU A 132 -4.61 -25.25 -3.03
CA LEU A 132 -4.85 -24.14 -2.11
C LEU A 132 -5.00 -22.81 -2.84
N GLY A 133 -4.20 -22.56 -3.88
CA GLY A 133 -4.33 -21.37 -4.73
C GLY A 133 -5.68 -21.30 -5.45
N VAL A 134 -6.17 -22.42 -5.99
CA VAL A 134 -7.50 -22.50 -6.63
C VAL A 134 -8.61 -22.22 -5.62
N ILE A 135 -8.57 -22.86 -4.45
CA ILE A 135 -9.57 -22.65 -3.39
C ILE A 135 -9.54 -21.19 -2.91
N GLY A 136 -8.35 -20.63 -2.70
CA GLY A 136 -8.17 -19.22 -2.32
C GLY A 136 -8.72 -18.26 -3.38
N GLY A 137 -8.49 -18.55 -4.66
CA GLY A 137 -9.05 -17.77 -5.77
C GLY A 137 -10.57 -17.80 -5.83
N LEU A 138 -11.18 -18.98 -5.65
CA LEU A 138 -12.63 -19.14 -5.61
C LEU A 138 -13.26 -18.41 -4.41
N LEU A 139 -12.68 -18.58 -3.21
CA LEU A 139 -13.13 -17.86 -2.00
C LEU A 139 -12.94 -16.36 -2.13
N GLY A 140 -11.84 -15.90 -2.75
CA GLY A 140 -11.59 -14.48 -3.02
C GLY A 140 -12.60 -13.88 -4.00
N SER A 141 -12.95 -14.60 -5.07
CA SER A 141 -14.00 -14.19 -6.00
C SER A 141 -15.37 -14.10 -5.31
N LEU A 142 -15.71 -15.10 -4.48
CA LEU A 142 -16.94 -15.11 -3.71
C LEU A 142 -16.99 -13.95 -2.70
N TYR A 143 -15.89 -13.66 -2.03
CA TYR A 143 -15.78 -12.51 -1.14
C TYR A 143 -16.01 -11.19 -1.89
N ASN A 144 -15.37 -11.01 -3.04
CA ASN A 144 -15.56 -9.80 -3.87
C ASN A 144 -17.01 -9.65 -4.32
N TYR A 145 -17.69 -10.75 -4.67
CA TYR A 145 -19.12 -10.74 -5.00
C TYR A 145 -19.98 -10.26 -3.83
N PHE A 146 -19.70 -10.75 -2.61
CA PHE A 146 -20.43 -10.30 -1.42
C PHE A 146 -20.17 -8.83 -1.10
N VAL A 147 -18.91 -8.38 -1.18
CA VAL A 147 -18.56 -6.98 -0.95
C VAL A 147 -19.26 -6.06 -1.95
N ASP A 148 -19.27 -6.40 -3.25
CA ASP A 148 -20.01 -5.63 -4.27
C ASP A 148 -21.50 -5.57 -3.94
N LYS A 149 -22.10 -6.68 -3.54
CA LYS A 149 -23.52 -6.74 -3.19
C LYS A 149 -23.86 -5.88 -1.96
N VAL A 150 -23.00 -5.90 -0.94
CA VAL A 150 -23.15 -5.03 0.25
C VAL A 150 -23.02 -3.57 -0.16
N LEU A 151 -22.03 -3.21 -0.97
CA LEU A 151 -21.83 -1.84 -1.43
C LEU A 151 -23.00 -1.33 -2.28
N ARG A 152 -23.55 -2.15 -3.18
CA ARG A 152 -24.75 -1.79 -3.95
C ARG A 152 -25.96 -1.59 -3.05
N THR A 153 -26.16 -2.49 -2.09
CA THR A 153 -27.25 -2.39 -1.12
C THR A 153 -27.12 -1.11 -0.31
N TYR A 154 -25.90 -0.81 0.17
CA TYR A 154 -25.59 0.43 0.88
C TYR A 154 -25.86 1.66 0.01
N SER A 155 -25.48 1.63 -1.27
CA SER A 155 -25.73 2.75 -2.21
C SER A 155 -27.22 2.99 -2.41
N ILE A 156 -28.02 1.93 -2.59
CA ILE A 156 -29.48 2.03 -2.74
C ILE A 156 -30.11 2.61 -1.46
N ILE A 157 -29.68 2.16 -0.29
CA ILE A 157 -30.17 2.68 1.00
C ILE A 157 -29.77 4.15 1.17
N ASN A 158 -28.57 4.53 0.73
CA ASN A 158 -28.06 5.89 0.78
C ASN A 158 -28.86 6.85 -0.14
N GLU A 159 -29.37 6.36 -1.27
CA GLU A 159 -30.23 7.14 -2.17
C GLU A 159 -31.67 7.32 -1.65
N ARG A 160 -32.15 6.46 -0.75
CA ARG A 160 -33.52 6.56 -0.17
C ARG A 160 -33.69 7.63 0.92
N GLY A 161 -32.67 8.44 1.18
CA GLY A 161 -32.75 9.66 1.99
C GLY A 161 -32.05 9.61 3.35
N ALA A 162 -32.00 10.76 4.02
CA ALA A 162 -31.32 10.96 5.30
C ALA A 162 -31.73 10.02 6.46
N PRO A 163 -33.01 9.63 6.66
CA PRO A 163 -33.38 8.80 7.82
C PRO A 163 -32.81 7.38 7.73
N PHE A 164 -32.75 6.80 6.54
CA PHE A 164 -32.16 5.47 6.31
C PHE A 164 -30.65 5.46 6.56
N LYS A 165 -29.98 6.59 6.30
CA LYS A 165 -28.55 6.77 6.53
C LYS A 165 -28.22 6.77 8.03
N ILE A 166 -29.04 7.46 8.84
CA ILE A 166 -28.89 7.49 10.29
C ILE A 166 -29.20 6.12 10.89
N LEU A 167 -30.29 5.46 10.46
CA LEU A 167 -30.65 4.11 10.90
C LEU A 167 -29.51 3.11 10.66
N LEU A 168 -28.90 3.16 9.48
CA LEU A 168 -27.81 2.27 9.11
C LEU A 168 -26.54 2.52 9.94
N VAL A 169 -26.21 3.78 10.23
CA VAL A 169 -25.09 4.11 11.15
C VAL A 169 -25.38 3.57 12.56
N VAL A 170 -26.60 3.72 13.06
CA VAL A 170 -27.00 3.20 14.39
C VAL A 170 -26.92 1.68 14.45
N ILE A 171 -27.31 0.97 13.39
CA ILE A 171 -27.24 -0.50 13.32
C ILE A 171 -25.79 -1.01 13.23
N ILE A 172 -24.89 -0.30 12.56
CA ILE A 172 -23.48 -0.73 12.42
C ILE A 172 -22.67 -0.42 13.68
N LEU A 173 -23.06 0.61 14.45
CA LEU A 173 -22.32 1.05 15.64
C LEU A 173 -22.67 0.26 16.91
N PHE A 174 -23.78 -0.48 16.90
CA PHE A 174 -24.25 -1.36 17.99
C PHE A 174 -23.92 -2.83 17.67
#